data_AF-A0A3A5SQY8-F1
#
_entry.id   AF-A0A3A5SQY8-F1
#
_cell.length_a   1.000
_cell.length_b   1.000
_cell.length_c   1.000
_cell.angle_alpha   90.00
_cell.angle_beta   90.00
_cell.angle_gamma   90.00
#
_symmetry.space_group_name_H-M   'P 1'
#
loop_
_entity.id
_entity.type
_entity.pdbx_description
1 polymer ?
#
loop_
_entity_poly.entity_id
_entity_poly.type
_entity_poly.pdbx_seq_one_letter_code
_entity_poly.pdbx_strand_id
1 'polypeptide(L)'
;MEQQDKYIRFDWAVKRLLRQKANFGVLEGFLTVLLGENVKIIEILESESNQQTIDDKFNRVDIKARNSKDEIIIVEIQNTRELYYLERILYGVAKAITEHISLGERYYAVKKIYSISILYFDIGKGEDYLYHGQNHFIGVHTGDRLEVTTKEKDAIVHKIPAEIFPEYFLIRVNEFDKVAVTPLEEWIEYLKTGCIRPDTTAPGLEEARQKLIYYNMSKEERHAYDEHLSAIMIQNDVLDGAKLEGRMEGRMEGKMEGKMEGKMEERLEIANNLKSLGVDITAIHKATGLSPEEIEKL
;
A
#
# COMPACT_ATOMS: atom_id res chain seq x y z
N MET A 1 32.15 3.43 -23.80
CA MET A 1 31.08 3.64 -22.81
C MET A 1 30.65 2.27 -22.36
N GLU A 2 30.96 1.89 -21.12
CA GLU A 2 30.38 0.68 -20.54
C GLU A 2 28.87 0.86 -20.54
N GLN A 3 28.18 -0.08 -21.17
CA GLN A 3 26.73 -0.09 -21.22
C GLN A 3 26.26 -0.37 -19.79
N GLN A 4 25.75 0.64 -19.10
CA GLN A 4 25.25 0.50 -17.74
C GLN A 4 24.17 -0.59 -17.74
N ASP A 5 24.34 -1.61 -16.90
CA ASP A 5 23.40 -2.73 -16.83
C ASP A 5 22.00 -2.19 -16.51
N LYS A 6 21.06 -2.41 -17.43
CA LYS A 6 19.64 -2.12 -17.22
C LYS A 6 18.99 -3.34 -16.61
N TYR A 7 18.40 -3.21 -15.41
CA TYR A 7 17.69 -4.31 -14.76
C TYR A 7 16.18 -4.22 -15.02
N ILE A 8 15.50 -5.37 -15.04
CA ILE A 8 14.04 -5.43 -15.13
C ILE A 8 13.40 -5.01 -13.81
N ARG A 9 12.22 -4.38 -13.89
CA ARG A 9 11.44 -4.01 -12.70
C ARG A 9 11.00 -5.24 -11.91
N PHE A 10 10.94 -5.09 -10.59
CA PHE A 10 10.59 -6.17 -9.68
C PHE A 10 9.15 -6.68 -9.85
N ASP A 11 8.19 -5.81 -10.20
CA ASP A 11 6.80 -6.20 -10.48
C ASP A 11 6.69 -7.19 -11.65
N TRP A 12 7.48 -6.96 -12.70
CA TRP A 12 7.62 -7.89 -13.81
C TRP A 12 8.33 -9.18 -13.41
N ALA A 13 9.46 -9.06 -12.70
CA ALA A 13 10.27 -10.19 -12.27
C ALA A 13 9.46 -11.15 -11.37
N VAL A 14 8.68 -10.62 -10.44
CA VAL A 14 7.84 -11.41 -9.52
C VAL A 14 6.82 -12.27 -10.27
N LYS A 15 6.16 -11.71 -11.29
CA LYS A 15 5.11 -12.41 -12.03
C LYS A 15 5.62 -13.53 -12.94
N ARG A 16 6.92 -13.53 -13.28
CA ARG A 16 7.48 -14.44 -14.30
C ARG A 16 8.68 -15.26 -13.83
N LEU A 17 9.67 -14.61 -13.22
CA LEU A 17 10.96 -15.21 -12.92
C LEU A 17 11.05 -15.69 -11.47
N LEU A 18 10.61 -14.87 -10.51
CA LEU A 18 10.85 -15.14 -9.08
C LEU A 18 9.96 -16.25 -8.50
N ARG A 19 9.00 -16.75 -9.28
CA ARG A 19 8.23 -17.97 -8.96
C ARG A 19 9.04 -19.25 -9.17
N GLN A 20 10.15 -19.19 -9.93
CA GLN A 20 11.00 -20.35 -10.17
C GLN A 20 11.96 -20.56 -8.99
N LYS A 21 12.09 -21.80 -8.52
CA LYS A 21 12.98 -22.17 -7.41
C LYS A 21 14.42 -21.72 -7.62
N ALA A 22 14.88 -21.69 -8.88
CA ALA A 22 16.20 -21.20 -9.23
C ALA A 22 16.43 -19.74 -8.81
N ASN A 23 15.38 -18.94 -8.63
CA ASN A 23 15.45 -17.49 -8.39
C ASN A 23 14.97 -17.08 -6.99
N PHE A 24 14.79 -18.04 -6.08
CA PHE A 24 14.35 -17.75 -4.71
C PHE A 24 15.34 -16.87 -3.97
N GLY A 25 16.64 -16.92 -4.24
CA GLY A 25 17.63 -16.14 -3.51
C GLY A 25 17.42 -14.62 -3.63
N VAL A 26 16.88 -14.15 -4.75
CA VAL A 26 16.45 -12.75 -4.92
C VAL A 26 15.34 -12.40 -3.94
N LEU A 27 14.27 -13.20 -3.91
CA LEU A 27 13.12 -12.97 -3.03
C LEU A 27 13.45 -13.19 -1.55
N GLU A 28 14.18 -14.26 -1.23
CA GLU A 28 14.69 -14.55 0.11
C GLU A 28 15.57 -13.42 0.64
N GLY A 29 16.41 -12.82 -0.21
CA GLY A 29 17.24 -11.69 0.17
C GLY A 29 16.43 -10.46 0.53
N PHE A 30 15.45 -10.10 -0.30
CA PHE A 30 14.51 -9.01 0.00
C PHE A 30 13.77 -9.26 1.33
N LEU A 31 13.18 -10.45 1.49
CA LEU A 31 12.44 -10.81 2.70
C LEU A 31 13.35 -10.84 3.94
N THR A 32 14.59 -11.30 3.79
CA THR A 32 15.55 -11.37 4.89
C THR A 32 15.86 -9.99 5.43
N VAL A 33 16.07 -9.04 4.53
CA VAL A 33 16.36 -7.65 4.89
C VAL A 33 15.13 -6.95 5.47
N LEU A 34 13.94 -7.18 4.89
CA LEU A 34 12.70 -6.56 5.35
C LEU A 34 12.26 -7.07 6.74
N LEU A 35 12.32 -8.38 6.97
CA LEU A 35 11.89 -8.99 8.23
C LEU A 35 12.98 -8.95 9.31
N GLY A 36 14.21 -8.57 8.96
CA GLY A 36 15.35 -8.52 9.88
C GLY A 36 15.85 -9.90 10.33
N GLU A 37 15.53 -10.96 9.59
CA GLU A 37 15.92 -12.33 9.91
C GLU A 37 16.10 -13.18 8.66
N ASN A 38 16.88 -14.26 8.75
CA ASN A 38 17.13 -15.12 7.59
C ASN A 38 15.87 -15.87 7.15
N VAL A 39 15.36 -15.53 5.96
CA VAL A 39 14.19 -16.14 5.35
C VAL A 39 14.62 -17.18 4.31
N LYS A 40 14.10 -18.41 4.45
CA LYS A 40 14.26 -19.48 3.47
C LYS A 40 12.91 -19.93 2.96
N ILE A 41 12.68 -19.86 1.65
CA ILE A 41 11.44 -20.26 1.02
C ILE A 41 11.50 -21.76 0.72
N ILE A 42 10.54 -22.50 1.24
CA ILE A 42 10.40 -23.94 0.98
C ILE A 42 9.65 -24.15 -0.34
N GLU A 43 8.57 -23.41 -0.55
CA GLU A 43 7.74 -23.49 -1.74
C GLU A 43 6.96 -22.20 -2.00
N ILE A 44 6.60 -22.00 -3.28
CA ILE A 44 5.58 -21.03 -3.69
C ILE A 44 4.25 -21.78 -3.72
N LEU A 45 3.29 -21.25 -2.96
CA LEU A 45 1.93 -21.77 -2.83
C LEU A 45 1.04 -21.21 -3.94
N GLU A 46 0.05 -21.99 -4.37
CA GLU A 46 -0.86 -21.58 -5.43
C GLU A 46 -1.81 -20.46 -4.95
N SER A 47 -1.93 -19.39 -5.75
CA SER A 47 -2.57 -18.13 -5.35
C SER A 47 -3.83 -17.77 -6.16
N GLU A 48 -4.12 -18.46 -7.25
CA GLU A 48 -5.17 -18.06 -8.20
C GLU A 48 -6.47 -18.85 -8.05
N SER A 49 -6.39 -20.04 -7.44
CA SER A 49 -7.53 -20.97 -7.30
C SER A 49 -8.03 -21.06 -5.86
N ASN A 50 -8.61 -19.98 -5.32
CA ASN A 50 -9.11 -19.96 -3.93
C ASN A 50 -10.62 -19.79 -3.75
N GLN A 51 -11.39 -19.95 -4.83
CA GLN A 51 -12.84 -20.03 -4.77
C GLN A 51 -13.28 -21.48 -4.50
N GLN A 52 -14.24 -21.67 -3.60
CA GLN A 52 -14.96 -22.94 -3.43
C GLN A 52 -16.25 -22.93 -4.26
N THR A 53 -16.90 -21.76 -4.37
CA THR A 53 -18.09 -21.54 -5.18
C THR A 53 -17.91 -20.37 -6.14
N ILE A 54 -18.75 -20.28 -7.18
CA ILE A 54 -18.69 -19.19 -8.17
C ILE A 54 -18.98 -17.82 -7.57
N ASP A 55 -19.72 -17.78 -6.47
CA ASP A 55 -20.11 -16.55 -5.76
C ASP A 55 -19.06 -16.13 -4.72
N ASP A 56 -18.03 -16.95 -4.47
CA ASP A 56 -16.98 -16.61 -3.51
C ASP A 56 -16.11 -15.47 -4.03
N LYS A 57 -15.79 -14.52 -3.15
CA LYS A 57 -14.75 -13.53 -3.44
C LYS A 57 -13.39 -14.23 -3.50
N PHE A 58 -12.64 -14.04 -4.58
CA PHE A 58 -11.29 -14.57 -4.73
C PHE A 58 -10.24 -13.52 -4.45
N ASN A 59 -9.06 -13.95 -4.03
CA ASN A 59 -7.91 -13.07 -3.88
C ASN A 59 -6.70 -13.68 -4.59
N ARG A 60 -6.26 -13.04 -5.68
CA ARG A 60 -5.04 -13.41 -6.40
C ARG A 60 -3.90 -12.51 -5.92
N VAL A 61 -2.90 -13.13 -5.33
CA VAL A 61 -1.69 -12.44 -4.84
C VAL A 61 -0.52 -12.68 -5.80
N ASP A 62 0.44 -11.74 -5.85
CA ASP A 62 1.59 -11.86 -6.76
C ASP A 62 2.55 -12.96 -6.32
N ILE A 63 2.76 -13.13 -5.00
CA ILE A 63 3.46 -14.27 -4.39
C ILE A 63 2.72 -14.70 -3.14
N LYS A 64 2.53 -16.01 -2.98
CA LYS A 64 2.24 -16.67 -1.71
C LYS A 64 3.33 -17.71 -1.48
N ALA A 65 4.09 -17.60 -0.42
CA ALA A 65 5.23 -18.47 -0.15
C ALA A 65 5.14 -19.06 1.25
N ARG A 66 5.65 -20.29 1.42
CA ARG A 66 5.83 -20.90 2.74
C ARG A 66 7.31 -20.93 3.07
N ASN A 67 7.68 -20.41 4.25
CA ASN A 67 9.07 -20.36 4.67
C ASN A 67 9.47 -21.60 5.51
N SER A 68 10.74 -21.67 5.89
CA SER A 68 11.32 -22.77 6.69
C SER A 68 10.79 -22.84 8.12
N LYS A 69 10.15 -21.78 8.62
CA LYS A 69 9.44 -21.74 9.91
C LYS A 69 7.97 -22.16 9.79
N ASP A 70 7.54 -22.57 8.61
CA ASP A 70 6.16 -22.94 8.30
C ASP A 70 5.16 -21.78 8.37
N GLU A 71 5.66 -20.54 8.25
CA GLU A 71 4.88 -19.30 8.15
C GLU A 71 4.55 -19.02 6.68
N ILE A 72 3.49 -18.21 6.44
CA ILE A 72 3.08 -17.79 5.10
C ILE A 72 3.51 -16.36 4.86
N ILE A 73 4.13 -16.10 3.72
CA ILE A 73 4.51 -14.77 3.27
C ILE A 73 3.73 -14.45 1.99
N ILE A 74 2.95 -13.38 2.03
CA ILE A 74 2.21 -12.83 0.90
C ILE A 74 2.95 -11.58 0.45
N VAL A 75 3.30 -11.50 -0.83
CA VAL A 75 3.85 -10.27 -1.43
C VAL A 75 2.92 -9.83 -2.55
N GLU A 76 2.55 -8.55 -2.51
CA GLU A 76 1.76 -7.89 -3.54
C GLU A 76 2.45 -6.63 -4.03
N ILE A 77 2.38 -6.40 -5.34
CA ILE A 77 2.96 -5.23 -5.98
C ILE A 77 1.89 -4.49 -6.75
N GLN A 78 1.65 -3.24 -6.39
CA GLN A 78 0.57 -2.44 -6.94
C GLN A 78 1.10 -1.15 -7.57
N ASN A 79 0.81 -0.99 -8.86
CA ASN A 79 1.14 0.22 -9.60
C ASN A 79 0.04 1.29 -9.51
N THR A 80 -1.19 0.90 -9.15
CA THR A 80 -2.33 1.81 -9.11
C THR A 80 -3.11 1.76 -7.83
N ARG A 81 -3.66 2.91 -7.45
CA ARG A 81 -4.44 3.07 -6.24
C ARG A 81 -5.77 2.33 -6.34
N GLU A 82 -6.06 1.53 -5.33
CA GLU A 82 -7.36 0.91 -5.09
C GLU A 82 -7.97 1.54 -3.83
N LEU A 83 -9.24 1.96 -3.90
CA LEU A 83 -9.91 2.62 -2.77
C LEU A 83 -10.02 1.70 -1.53
N TYR A 84 -10.28 0.42 -1.77
CA TYR A 84 -10.50 -0.59 -0.73
C TYR A 84 -9.30 -1.52 -0.56
N TYR A 85 -8.09 -0.98 -0.76
CA TYR A 85 -6.86 -1.79 -0.75
C TYR A 85 -6.62 -2.45 0.62
N LEU A 86 -6.84 -1.72 1.72
CA LEU A 86 -6.63 -2.23 3.07
C LEU A 86 -7.61 -3.37 3.41
N GLU A 87 -8.86 -3.23 2.99
CA GLU A 87 -9.88 -4.28 3.12
C GLU A 87 -9.52 -5.51 2.26
N ARG A 88 -8.90 -5.29 1.09
CA ARG A 88 -8.45 -6.38 0.22
C ARG A 88 -7.31 -7.18 0.84
N ILE A 89 -6.28 -6.52 1.39
CA ILE A 89 -5.18 -7.22 2.08
C ILE A 89 -5.66 -7.91 3.36
N LEU A 90 -6.59 -7.29 4.10
CA LEU A 90 -7.23 -7.91 5.26
C LEU A 90 -7.96 -9.19 4.88
N TYR A 91 -8.80 -9.13 3.84
CA TYR A 91 -9.51 -10.29 3.29
C TYR A 91 -8.51 -11.37 2.83
N GLY A 92 -7.45 -10.98 2.13
CA GLY A 92 -6.42 -11.88 1.64
C GLY A 92 -5.70 -12.65 2.74
N VAL A 93 -5.31 -11.97 3.81
CA VAL A 93 -4.71 -12.60 4.99
C VAL A 93 -5.68 -13.56 5.67
N ALA A 94 -6.92 -13.13 5.91
CA ALA A 94 -7.93 -13.98 6.53
C ALA A 94 -8.19 -15.25 5.69
N LYS A 95 -8.27 -15.09 4.37
CA LYS A 95 -8.45 -16.20 3.44
C LYS A 95 -7.25 -17.16 3.49
N ALA A 96 -6.02 -16.64 3.45
CA ALA A 96 -4.81 -17.44 3.54
C ALA A 96 -4.73 -18.25 4.85
N ILE A 97 -5.19 -17.69 5.98
CA ILE A 97 -5.32 -18.44 7.24
C ILE A 97 -6.27 -19.64 7.04
N THR A 98 -7.47 -19.39 6.51
CA THR A 98 -8.49 -20.44 6.37
C THR A 98 -8.13 -21.54 5.35
N GLU A 99 -7.30 -21.22 4.36
CA GLU A 99 -6.81 -22.19 3.37
C GLU A 99 -5.79 -23.18 3.95
N HIS A 100 -5.08 -22.80 5.01
CA HIS A 100 -3.94 -23.56 5.54
C HIS A 100 -4.19 -24.09 6.96
N ILE A 101 -5.46 -24.26 7.32
CA ILE A 101 -5.89 -25.01 8.49
C ILE A 101 -7.03 -25.95 8.11
N SER A 102 -6.95 -27.20 8.55
CA SER A 102 -7.90 -28.27 8.24
C SER A 102 -8.75 -28.65 9.44
N LEU A 103 -9.93 -29.22 9.16
CA LEU A 103 -10.79 -29.78 10.19
C LEU A 103 -10.05 -30.88 10.96
N GLY A 104 -10.06 -30.77 12.30
CA GLY A 104 -9.38 -31.70 13.21
C GLY A 104 -8.01 -31.21 13.69
N GLU A 105 -7.44 -30.19 13.04
CA GLU A 105 -6.25 -29.50 13.57
C GLU A 105 -6.61 -28.60 14.75
N ARG A 106 -5.69 -28.44 15.70
CA ARG A 106 -5.85 -27.47 16.78
C ARG A 106 -5.45 -26.09 16.29
N TYR A 107 -6.00 -25.04 16.89
CA TYR A 107 -5.70 -23.65 16.51
C TYR A 107 -4.24 -23.20 16.66
N TYR A 108 -3.40 -23.95 17.39
CA TYR A 108 -1.95 -23.68 17.38
C TYR A 108 -1.31 -23.92 15.99
N ALA A 109 -1.97 -24.69 15.12
CA ALA A 109 -1.53 -24.95 13.75
C ALA A 109 -1.82 -23.77 12.80
N VAL A 110 -2.56 -22.74 13.24
CA VAL A 110 -2.73 -21.51 12.46
C VAL A 110 -1.35 -20.91 12.20
N LYS A 111 -0.99 -20.82 10.92
CA LYS A 111 0.30 -20.29 10.48
C LYS A 111 0.29 -18.76 10.65
N LYS A 112 1.40 -18.21 11.16
CA LYS A 112 1.65 -16.77 11.13
C LYS A 112 1.74 -16.31 9.66
N ILE A 113 1.22 -15.12 9.38
CA ILE A 113 1.22 -14.53 8.05
C ILE A 113 1.94 -13.19 8.04
N TYR A 114 2.84 -13.01 7.08
CA TYR A 114 3.39 -11.70 6.72
C TYR A 114 2.72 -11.24 5.43
N SER A 115 2.09 -10.07 5.44
CA SER A 115 1.50 -9.43 4.28
C SER A 115 2.35 -8.24 3.87
N ILE A 116 3.01 -8.32 2.73
CA ILE A 116 3.94 -7.31 2.24
C ILE A 116 3.36 -6.66 0.99
N SER A 117 3.12 -5.36 1.05
CA SER A 117 2.56 -4.55 -0.03
C SER A 117 3.61 -3.55 -0.53
N ILE A 118 4.04 -3.71 -1.77
CA ILE A 118 4.93 -2.79 -2.48
C ILE A 118 4.07 -1.88 -3.36
N LEU A 119 4.00 -0.61 -3.01
CA LEU A 119 3.06 0.36 -3.58
C LEU A 119 3.81 1.45 -4.35
N TYR A 120 3.50 1.60 -5.64
CA TYR A 120 3.99 2.68 -6.50
C TYR A 120 3.01 3.86 -6.59
N PHE A 121 2.16 4.01 -5.58
CA PHE A 121 1.21 5.11 -5.46
C PHE A 121 1.11 5.55 -4.01
N ASP A 122 0.60 6.75 -3.79
CA ASP A 122 0.32 7.24 -2.44
C ASP A 122 -0.99 6.63 -1.91
N ILE A 123 -0.87 5.83 -0.84
CA ILE A 123 -2.00 5.20 -0.14
C ILE A 123 -2.68 6.13 0.86
N GLY A 124 -2.03 7.20 1.32
CA GLY A 124 -2.58 8.09 2.33
C GLY A 124 -1.55 8.99 3.00
N LYS A 125 -2.01 9.77 3.98
CA LYS A 125 -1.16 10.72 4.70
C LYS A 125 -0.16 10.00 5.60
N GLY A 126 1.10 10.39 5.48
CA GLY A 126 2.21 9.90 6.28
C GLY A 126 3.54 10.30 5.65
N GLU A 127 4.59 10.41 6.46
CA GLU A 127 5.92 10.87 6.01
C GLU A 127 6.89 9.73 5.74
N ASP A 128 6.68 8.56 6.35
CA ASP A 128 7.57 7.42 6.16
C ASP A 128 7.30 6.67 4.84
N TYR A 129 8.32 6.02 4.29
CA TYR A 129 8.20 5.14 3.13
C TYR A 129 7.84 3.71 3.53
N LEU A 130 8.06 3.32 4.80
CA LEU A 130 7.79 1.99 5.31
C LEU A 130 6.89 2.05 6.55
N TYR A 131 5.76 1.36 6.49
CA TYR A 131 4.88 1.17 7.64
C TYR A 131 4.82 -0.29 8.04
N HIS A 132 4.97 -0.54 9.33
CA HIS A 132 4.92 -1.87 9.92
C HIS A 132 3.70 -1.99 10.85
N GLY A 133 2.66 -2.66 10.37
CA GLY A 133 1.43 -2.94 11.09
C GLY A 133 1.58 -4.20 11.95
N GLN A 134 1.85 -4.00 13.24
CA GLN A 134 1.98 -5.08 14.22
C GLN A 134 0.84 -5.05 15.25
N ASN A 135 0.40 -6.24 15.64
CA ASN A 135 -0.63 -6.41 16.66
C ASN A 135 -0.05 -6.30 18.07
N HIS A 136 -0.24 -5.14 18.70
CA HIS A 136 0.15 -4.87 20.07
C HIS A 136 -1.08 -4.80 20.98
N PHE A 137 -1.11 -5.61 22.02
CA PHE A 137 -2.15 -5.59 23.04
C PHE A 137 -1.63 -4.83 24.26
N ILE A 138 -2.11 -3.62 24.46
CA ILE A 138 -1.65 -2.70 25.50
C ILE A 138 -2.75 -2.53 26.56
N GLY A 139 -2.40 -2.68 27.83
CA GLY A 139 -3.31 -2.44 28.94
C GLY A 139 -3.78 -0.99 28.97
N VAL A 140 -5.09 -0.76 28.83
CA VAL A 140 -5.67 0.59 28.73
C VAL A 140 -5.40 1.47 29.97
N HIS A 141 -5.18 0.84 31.14
CA HIS A 141 -4.96 1.55 32.40
C HIS A 141 -3.49 1.59 32.84
N THR A 142 -2.71 0.58 32.45
CA THR A 142 -1.35 0.30 32.93
C THR A 142 -0.28 0.58 31.88
N GLY A 143 -0.64 0.54 30.59
CA GLY A 143 0.29 0.64 29.48
C GLY A 143 1.20 -0.58 29.30
N ASP A 144 0.97 -1.66 30.05
CA ASP A 144 1.75 -2.90 29.93
C ASP A 144 1.42 -3.63 28.63
N ARG A 145 2.41 -4.38 28.13
CA ARG A 145 2.26 -5.23 26.95
C ARG A 145 1.81 -6.62 27.39
N LEU A 146 0.70 -7.08 26.84
CA LEU A 146 0.19 -8.41 27.13
C LEU A 146 1.15 -9.49 26.62
N GLU A 147 1.58 -10.36 27.51
CA GLU A 147 2.25 -11.62 27.20
C GLU A 147 1.28 -12.77 27.41
N VAL A 148 1.29 -13.74 26.50
CA VAL A 148 0.41 -14.91 26.58
C VAL A 148 1.23 -16.18 26.71
N THR A 149 0.66 -17.16 27.40
CA THR A 149 1.25 -18.48 27.56
C THR A 149 0.56 -19.45 26.62
N THR A 150 1.31 -20.12 25.76
CA THR A 150 0.80 -21.13 24.81
C THR A 150 1.47 -22.48 25.02
N LYS A 151 0.83 -23.55 24.54
CA LYS A 151 1.39 -24.90 24.58
C LYS A 151 1.90 -25.29 23.19
N GLU A 152 3.20 -25.51 23.04
CA GLU A 152 3.83 -25.97 21.81
C GLU A 152 4.61 -27.26 22.06
N LYS A 153 4.34 -28.32 21.28
CA LYS A 153 5.06 -29.60 21.32
C LYS A 153 5.35 -30.11 22.75
N ASP A 154 4.32 -30.02 23.60
CA ASP A 154 4.32 -30.41 25.02
C ASP A 154 5.11 -29.53 26.01
N ALA A 155 5.62 -28.38 25.56
CA ALA A 155 6.17 -27.33 26.43
C ALA A 155 5.21 -26.14 26.57
N ILE A 156 5.28 -25.47 27.73
CA ILE A 156 4.66 -24.17 27.96
C ILE A 156 5.65 -23.10 27.49
N VAL A 157 5.23 -22.26 26.55
CA VAL A 157 6.05 -21.15 26.02
C VAL A 157 5.34 -19.82 26.23
N HIS A 158 6.12 -18.76 26.47
CA HIS A 158 5.63 -17.40 26.49
C HIS A 158 5.76 -16.81 25.09
N LYS A 159 4.71 -16.14 24.62
CA LYS A 159 4.68 -15.43 23.36
C LYS A 159 4.06 -14.06 23.53
N ILE A 160 4.48 -13.13 22.67
CA ILE A 160 3.75 -11.88 22.47
C ILE A 160 2.72 -12.06 21.34
N PRO A 161 1.58 -11.35 21.36
CA PRO A 161 0.59 -11.42 20.28
C PRO A 161 1.18 -11.21 18.88
N ALA A 162 2.19 -10.37 18.70
CA ALA A 162 2.86 -10.17 17.41
C ALA A 162 3.52 -11.44 16.84
N GLU A 163 3.84 -12.45 17.66
CA GLU A 163 4.35 -13.74 17.20
C GLU A 163 3.26 -14.70 16.71
N ILE A 164 1.99 -14.34 16.90
CA ILE A 164 0.83 -15.16 16.56
C ILE A 164 0.02 -14.49 15.44
N PHE A 165 -0.27 -13.20 15.62
CA PHE A 165 -1.09 -12.44 14.70
C PHE A 165 -0.33 -12.12 13.41
N PRO A 166 -1.06 -11.89 12.31
CA PRO A 166 -0.46 -11.40 11.08
C PRO A 166 0.26 -10.06 11.27
N GLU A 167 1.31 -9.86 10.48
CA GLU A 167 2.02 -8.59 10.37
C GLU A 167 1.87 -8.03 8.96
N TYR A 168 1.74 -6.71 8.85
CA TYR A 168 1.54 -6.01 7.59
C TYR A 168 2.70 -5.06 7.33
N PHE A 169 3.27 -5.09 6.13
CA PHE A 169 4.29 -4.17 5.66
C PHE A 169 3.73 -3.39 4.48
N LEU A 170 3.64 -2.06 4.60
CA LEU A 170 3.27 -1.18 3.50
C LEU A 170 4.50 -0.37 3.08
N ILE A 171 5.00 -0.64 1.89
CA ILE A 171 6.19 0.00 1.31
C ILE A 171 5.72 0.98 0.24
N ARG A 172 5.82 2.29 0.52
CA ARG A 172 5.51 3.37 -0.41
C ARG A 172 6.76 3.72 -1.23
N VAL A 173 6.96 3.03 -2.34
CA VAL A 173 8.21 3.10 -3.12
C VAL A 173 8.52 4.52 -3.59
N ASN A 174 7.52 5.27 -4.06
CA ASN A 174 7.74 6.60 -4.60
C ASN A 174 8.18 7.62 -3.53
N GLU A 175 7.88 7.35 -2.27
CA GLU A 175 8.11 8.24 -1.12
C GLU A 175 9.51 8.05 -0.50
N PHE A 176 10.30 7.12 -1.05
CA PHE A 176 11.70 6.97 -0.69
C PHE A 176 12.57 8.00 -1.42
N ASP A 177 12.84 9.13 -0.77
CA ASP A 177 13.64 10.23 -1.32
C ASP A 177 15.01 10.40 -0.64
N LYS A 178 15.47 9.35 0.05
CA LYS A 178 16.74 9.36 0.79
C LYS A 178 17.85 8.70 -0.02
N VAL A 179 19.09 9.01 0.34
CA VAL A 179 20.26 8.23 -0.12
C VAL A 179 20.24 6.88 0.60
N ALA A 180 20.25 5.78 -0.15
CA ALA A 180 20.29 4.45 0.44
C ALA A 180 21.59 4.23 1.23
N VAL A 181 21.45 3.92 2.52
CA VAL A 181 22.55 3.64 3.45
C VAL A 181 22.41 2.30 4.18
N THR A 182 21.21 1.71 4.19
CA THR A 182 20.95 0.38 4.72
C THR A 182 20.64 -0.63 3.61
N PRO A 183 20.82 -1.94 3.84
CA PRO A 183 20.44 -2.96 2.87
C PRO A 183 18.97 -2.88 2.42
N LEU A 184 18.07 -2.46 3.32
CA LEU A 184 16.65 -2.31 2.98
C LEU A 184 16.45 -1.13 2.04
N GLU A 185 17.10 -0.01 2.30
CA GLU A 185 17.03 1.15 1.44
C GLU A 185 17.67 0.91 0.07
N GLU A 186 18.70 0.07 -0.04
CA GLU A 186 19.22 -0.38 -1.34
C GLU A 186 18.16 -1.17 -2.13
N TRP A 187 17.39 -2.03 -1.44
CA TRP A 187 16.22 -2.68 -2.04
C TRP A 187 15.17 -1.67 -2.50
N ILE A 188 14.84 -0.67 -1.67
CA ILE A 188 13.85 0.36 -2.04
C ILE A 188 14.35 1.24 -3.20
N GLU A 189 15.65 1.58 -3.22
CA GLU A 189 16.30 2.29 -4.33
C GLU A 189 16.16 1.50 -5.64
N TYR A 190 16.43 0.19 -5.61
CA TYR A 190 16.19 -0.68 -6.76
C TYR A 190 14.71 -0.73 -7.17
N LEU A 191 13.78 -0.88 -6.22
CA LEU A 191 12.35 -0.90 -6.52
C LEU A 191 11.88 0.40 -7.19
N LYS A 192 12.41 1.56 -6.77
CA LYS A 192 12.07 2.89 -7.29
C LYS A 192 12.71 3.17 -8.64
N THR A 193 14.00 2.87 -8.79
CA THR A 193 14.82 3.34 -9.92
C THR A 193 15.13 2.26 -10.95
N GLY A 194 15.04 0.98 -10.57
CA GLY A 194 15.52 -0.14 -11.38
C GLY A 194 17.05 -0.27 -11.41
N CYS A 195 17.78 0.49 -10.60
CA CYS A 195 19.24 0.45 -10.51
C CYS A 195 19.69 -0.39 -9.32
N ILE A 196 20.74 -1.18 -9.48
CA ILE A 196 21.38 -1.91 -8.38
C ILE A 196 22.86 -1.53 -8.36
N ARG A 197 23.36 -1.16 -7.18
CA ARG A 197 24.75 -0.73 -7.01
C ARG A 197 25.72 -1.88 -7.27
N PRO A 198 26.87 -1.63 -7.92
CA PRO A 198 27.79 -2.70 -8.26
C PRO A 198 28.51 -3.31 -7.05
N ASP A 199 28.65 -2.55 -5.97
CA ASP A 199 29.30 -2.87 -4.70
C ASP A 199 28.30 -3.27 -3.60
N THR A 200 27.04 -3.50 -3.95
CA THR A 200 26.01 -3.91 -2.98
C THR A 200 26.42 -5.19 -2.24
N THR A 201 26.19 -5.20 -0.94
CA THR A 201 26.30 -6.39 -0.09
C THR A 201 24.94 -6.82 0.46
N ALA A 202 23.87 -6.15 0.03
CA ALA A 202 22.52 -6.45 0.49
C ALA A 202 22.10 -7.85 0.03
N PRO A 203 21.61 -8.71 0.95
CA PRO A 203 21.13 -10.04 0.60
C PRO A 203 20.17 -10.02 -0.59
N GLY A 204 20.45 -10.87 -1.58
CA GLY A 204 19.66 -11.07 -2.80
C GLY A 204 19.87 -10.04 -3.92
N LEU A 205 20.40 -8.83 -3.65
CA LEU A 205 20.65 -7.84 -4.71
C LEU A 205 21.81 -8.23 -5.63
N GLU A 206 22.85 -8.90 -5.13
CA GLU A 206 23.92 -9.45 -5.96
C GLU A 206 23.38 -10.47 -6.96
N GLU A 207 22.51 -11.37 -6.49
CA GLU A 207 21.86 -12.37 -7.33
C GLU A 207 20.88 -11.70 -8.32
N ALA A 208 20.16 -10.66 -7.87
CA ALA A 208 19.28 -9.86 -8.71
C ALA A 208 20.04 -9.23 -9.87
N ARG A 209 21.25 -8.71 -9.65
CA ARG A 209 22.11 -8.16 -10.71
C ARG A 209 22.45 -9.19 -11.78
N GLN A 210 22.58 -10.46 -11.42
CA GLN A 210 22.91 -11.50 -12.39
C GLN A 210 21.67 -11.97 -13.16
N LYS A 211 20.52 -12.05 -12.47
CA LYS A 211 19.31 -12.70 -12.98
C LYS A 211 18.31 -11.76 -13.63
N LEU A 212 18.30 -10.49 -13.24
CA LEU A 212 17.33 -9.50 -13.67
C LEU A 212 17.89 -8.58 -14.77
N ILE A 213 18.93 -8.99 -15.48
CA ILE A 213 19.52 -8.21 -16.59
C ILE A 213 18.54 -8.17 -17.76
N TYR A 214 18.12 -6.98 -18.17
CA TYR A 214 17.19 -6.78 -19.29
C TYR A 214 17.68 -7.43 -20.59
N TYR A 215 18.98 -7.33 -20.86
CA TYR A 215 19.60 -7.87 -22.07
C TYR A 215 19.73 -9.39 -22.10
N ASN A 216 19.51 -10.08 -20.96
CA ASN A 216 19.50 -11.55 -20.92
C ASN A 216 18.16 -12.15 -21.38
N MET A 217 17.12 -11.32 -21.51
CA MET A 217 15.81 -11.77 -22.01
C MET A 217 15.83 -12.03 -23.52
N SER A 218 15.03 -13.00 -23.97
CA SER A 218 14.76 -13.23 -25.39
C SER A 218 14.15 -11.98 -26.05
N LYS A 219 14.12 -11.94 -27.39
CA LYS A 219 13.55 -10.79 -28.10
C LYS A 219 12.06 -10.63 -27.79
N GLU A 220 11.35 -11.74 -27.70
CA GLU A 220 9.94 -11.83 -27.38
C GLU A 220 9.67 -11.37 -25.94
N GLU A 221 10.48 -11.80 -24.98
CA GLU A 221 10.38 -11.36 -23.58
C GLU A 221 10.69 -9.87 -23.41
N ARG A 222 11.72 -9.36 -24.11
CA ARG A 222 12.03 -7.92 -24.12
C ARG A 222 10.88 -7.11 -24.67
N HIS A 223 10.30 -7.52 -25.80
CA HIS A 223 9.15 -6.83 -26.35
C HIS A 223 7.97 -6.81 -25.38
N ALA A 224 7.64 -7.95 -24.76
CA ALA A 224 6.57 -8.01 -23.77
C ALA A 224 6.85 -7.14 -22.53
N TYR A 225 8.11 -7.05 -22.10
CA TYR A 225 8.53 -6.18 -21.01
C TYR A 225 8.44 -4.69 -21.38
N ASP A 226 8.87 -4.33 -22.58
CA ASP A 226 8.79 -2.94 -23.07
C ASP A 226 7.32 -2.50 -23.22
N GLU A 227 6.42 -3.38 -23.67
CA GLU A 227 4.97 -3.15 -23.68
C GLU A 227 4.41 -2.97 -22.25
N HIS A 228 4.88 -3.77 -21.28
CA HIS A 228 4.50 -3.61 -19.87
C HIS A 228 4.91 -2.25 -19.30
N LEU A 229 6.13 -1.78 -19.62
CA LEU A 229 6.58 -0.44 -19.23
C LEU A 229 5.72 0.65 -19.89
N SER A 230 5.43 0.51 -21.19
CA SER A 230 4.57 1.44 -21.93
C SER A 230 3.18 1.53 -21.31
N ALA A 231 2.58 0.39 -20.96
CA ALA A 231 1.27 0.35 -20.31
C ALA A 231 1.26 1.08 -18.95
N ILE A 232 2.31 0.91 -18.13
CA ILE A 232 2.44 1.63 -16.85
C ILE A 232 2.57 3.14 -17.10
N MET A 233 3.37 3.56 -18.08
CA MET A 233 3.56 4.99 -18.40
C MET A 233 2.25 5.64 -18.85
N ILE A 234 1.52 4.99 -19.77
CA ILE A 234 0.21 5.47 -20.24
C ILE A 234 -0.76 5.57 -19.06
N GLN A 235 -0.78 4.57 -18.18
CA GLN A 235 -1.65 4.57 -17.01
C GLN A 235 -1.33 5.73 -16.06
N ASN A 236 -0.05 6.02 -15.83
CA ASN A 236 0.37 7.17 -15.02
C ASN A 236 -0.05 8.50 -15.66
N ASP A 237 0.14 8.66 -16.97
CA ASP A 237 -0.27 9.87 -17.70
C ASP A 237 -1.79 10.10 -17.60
N VAL A 238 -2.59 9.04 -17.72
CA VAL A 238 -4.05 9.11 -17.54
C VAL A 238 -4.42 9.55 -16.12
N LEU A 239 -3.77 8.99 -15.11
CA LEU A 239 -4.00 9.33 -13.71
C LEU A 239 -3.60 10.77 -13.38
N ASP A 240 -2.47 11.24 -13.90
CA ASP A 240 -1.99 12.60 -13.72
C ASP A 240 -2.92 13.61 -14.41
N GLY A 241 -3.41 13.28 -15.61
CA GLY A 241 -4.45 14.04 -16.31
C GLY A 241 -5.72 14.18 -15.47
N ALA A 242 -6.26 13.06 -14.98
CA ALA A 242 -7.46 13.05 -14.14
C ALA A 242 -7.28 13.85 -12.84
N LYS A 243 -6.09 13.75 -12.20
CA LYS A 243 -5.76 14.51 -10.99
C LYS A 243 -5.69 16.01 -11.26
N LEU A 244 -5.13 16.41 -12.41
CA LEU A 244 -5.04 17.81 -12.80
C LEU A 244 -6.44 18.39 -13.09
N GLU A 245 -7.26 17.68 -13.86
CA GLU A 245 -8.65 18.07 -14.16
C GLU A 245 -9.48 18.20 -12.90
N GLY A 246 -9.47 17.18 -12.02
CA GLY A 246 -10.21 17.24 -10.75
C GLY A 246 -9.76 18.39 -9.84
N ARG A 247 -8.46 18.76 -9.86
CA ARG A 247 -7.96 19.94 -9.14
C ARG A 247 -8.44 21.25 -9.76
N MET A 248 -8.53 21.33 -11.08
CA MET A 248 -9.06 22.50 -11.77
C MET A 248 -10.56 22.68 -11.49
N GLU A 249 -11.34 21.61 -11.62
CA GLU A 249 -12.78 21.60 -11.32
C GLU A 249 -13.05 21.99 -9.87
N GLY A 250 -12.42 21.32 -8.90
CA GLY A 250 -12.60 21.64 -7.49
C GLY A 250 -12.18 23.06 -7.13
N ARG A 251 -11.18 23.64 -7.81
CA ARG A 251 -10.80 25.05 -7.64
C ARG A 251 -11.85 25.99 -8.24
N MET A 252 -12.46 25.64 -9.36
CA MET A 252 -13.52 26.44 -9.97
C MET A 252 -14.79 26.41 -9.12
N GLU A 253 -15.22 25.23 -8.70
CA GLU A 253 -16.38 25.03 -7.81
C GLU A 253 -16.18 25.78 -6.50
N GLY A 254 -15.06 25.56 -5.79
CA GLY A 254 -14.80 26.25 -4.53
C GLY A 254 -14.70 27.78 -4.68
N LYS A 255 -14.23 28.29 -5.83
CA LYS A 255 -14.24 29.74 -6.10
C LYS A 255 -15.66 30.27 -6.37
N MET A 256 -16.51 29.50 -7.03
CA MET A 256 -17.90 29.88 -7.26
C MET A 256 -18.71 29.85 -5.96
N GLU A 257 -18.60 28.77 -5.19
CA GLU A 257 -19.24 28.62 -3.88
C GLU A 257 -18.80 29.73 -2.93
N GLY A 258 -17.49 29.93 -2.73
CA GLY A 258 -16.99 30.97 -1.84
C GLY A 258 -17.38 32.39 -2.27
N LYS A 259 -17.56 32.65 -3.58
CA LYS A 259 -18.06 33.95 -4.05
C LYS A 259 -19.57 34.11 -3.80
N MET A 260 -20.35 33.04 -3.87
CA MET A 260 -21.78 33.07 -3.55
C MET A 260 -22.00 33.23 -2.04
N GLU A 261 -21.29 32.45 -1.23
CA GLU A 261 -21.31 32.55 0.23
C GLU A 261 -20.89 33.95 0.68
N GLY A 262 -19.75 34.47 0.23
CA GLY A 262 -19.29 35.81 0.60
C GLY A 262 -20.26 36.92 0.20
N LYS A 263 -20.95 36.81 -0.94
CA LYS A 263 -22.01 37.76 -1.32
C LYS A 263 -23.24 37.67 -0.42
N MET A 264 -23.60 36.47 0.02
CA MET A 264 -24.72 36.27 0.93
C MET A 264 -24.39 36.80 2.33
N GLU A 265 -23.18 36.51 2.83
CA GLU A 265 -22.66 37.06 4.08
C GLU A 265 -22.63 38.58 4.06
N GLU A 266 -22.10 39.19 3.00
CA GLU A 266 -22.09 40.66 2.84
C GLU A 266 -23.52 41.24 2.84
N ARG A 267 -24.48 40.59 2.17
CA ARG A 267 -25.90 41.01 2.18
C ARG A 267 -26.51 40.94 3.58
N LEU A 268 -26.23 39.86 4.32
CA LEU A 268 -26.71 39.68 5.70
C LEU A 268 -26.07 40.71 6.64
N GLU A 269 -24.77 41.00 6.49
CA GLU A 269 -24.07 42.01 7.28
C GLU A 269 -24.63 43.42 7.01
N ILE A 270 -24.84 43.79 5.74
CA ILE A 270 -25.47 45.06 5.37
C ILE A 270 -26.89 45.14 5.96
N ALA A 271 -27.69 44.08 5.85
CA ALA A 271 -29.05 44.08 6.39
C ALA A 271 -29.08 44.24 7.92
N ASN A 272 -28.20 43.55 8.65
CA ASN A 272 -28.01 43.70 10.09
C ASN A 272 -27.66 45.16 10.46
N ASN A 273 -26.70 45.74 9.75
CA ASN A 273 -26.27 47.11 9.99
C ASN A 273 -27.40 48.12 9.72
N LEU A 274 -28.14 47.98 8.62
CA LEU A 274 -29.27 48.86 8.32
C LEU A 274 -30.43 48.69 9.31
N LYS A 275 -30.71 47.45 9.74
CA LYS A 275 -31.75 47.15 10.74
C LYS A 275 -31.41 47.79 12.10
N SER A 276 -30.14 47.71 12.53
CA SER A 276 -29.70 48.36 13.78
C SER A 276 -29.75 49.88 13.74
N LEU A 277 -29.66 50.49 12.54
CA LEU A 277 -29.85 51.92 12.31
C LEU A 277 -31.33 52.35 12.21
N GLY A 278 -32.28 51.42 12.36
CA GLY A 278 -33.72 51.70 12.31
C GLY A 278 -34.28 51.95 10.91
N VAL A 279 -33.60 51.47 9.86
CA VAL A 279 -34.08 51.55 8.48
C VAL A 279 -35.26 50.59 8.29
N ASP A 280 -36.31 51.04 7.60
CA ASP A 280 -37.51 50.23 7.34
C ASP A 280 -37.20 48.96 6.52
N ILE A 281 -37.91 47.86 6.83
CA ILE A 281 -37.72 46.54 6.21
C ILE A 281 -37.87 46.61 4.68
N THR A 282 -38.77 47.44 4.15
CA THR A 282 -38.96 47.57 2.70
C THR A 282 -37.75 48.23 2.02
N ALA A 283 -37.06 49.13 2.71
CA ALA A 283 -35.83 49.75 2.21
C ALA A 283 -34.63 48.79 2.31
N ILE A 284 -34.54 48.00 3.39
CA ILE A 284 -33.50 46.96 3.55
C ILE A 284 -33.67 45.86 2.48
N HIS A 285 -34.90 45.42 2.23
CA HIS A 285 -35.23 44.47 1.15
C HIS A 285 -34.75 44.98 -0.21
N LYS A 286 -35.05 46.25 -0.54
CA LYS A 286 -34.58 46.87 -1.80
C LYS A 286 -33.06 47.00 -1.89
N ALA A 287 -32.38 47.26 -0.78
CA ALA A 287 -30.93 47.47 -0.76
C ALA A 287 -30.12 46.16 -0.83
N THR A 288 -30.60 45.11 -0.17
CA THR A 288 -29.84 43.85 0.00
C THR A 288 -30.37 42.70 -0.87
N GLY A 289 -31.62 42.78 -1.32
CA GLY A 289 -32.31 41.73 -2.06
C GLY A 289 -32.72 40.52 -1.20
N LEU A 290 -32.52 40.57 0.13
CA LEU A 290 -33.02 39.57 1.08
C LEU A 290 -34.53 39.69 1.23
N SER A 291 -35.24 38.58 1.39
CA SER A 291 -36.68 38.59 1.63
C SER A 291 -37.03 39.28 2.96
N PRO A 292 -38.23 39.87 3.09
CA PRO A 292 -38.67 40.45 4.35
C PRO A 292 -38.60 39.47 5.53
N GLU A 293 -38.91 38.19 5.31
CA GLU A 293 -38.83 37.14 6.34
C GLU A 293 -37.39 36.87 6.80
N GLU A 294 -36.41 36.88 5.89
CA GLU A 294 -34.99 36.76 6.25
C GLU A 294 -34.53 37.97 7.05
N ILE A 295 -34.96 39.18 6.67
CA ILE A 295 -34.63 40.43 7.39
C ILE A 295 -35.28 40.47 8.78
N GLU A 296 -36.49 39.95 8.95
CA GLU A 296 -37.16 39.89 10.26
C GLU A 296 -36.43 38.96 11.24
N LYS A 297 -35.85 37.86 10.73
CA LYS A 297 -35.12 36.86 11.52
C LYS A 297 -33.71 37.26 11.94
N LEU A 298 -33.13 38.28 11.31
CA LEU A 298 -31.83 38.89 11.68
C LEU A 298 -31.90 39.61 13.04
#